data_AF-Q3TV29-F1
#
_entry.id   AF-Q3TV29-F1
#
_cell.length_a   1.000
_cell.length_b   1.000
_cell.length_c   1.000
_cell.angle_alpha   90.00
_cell.angle_beta   90.00
_cell.angle_gamma   90.00
#
_symmetry.space_group_name_H-M   'P 1'
#
loop_
_entity.id
_entity.type
_entity.pdbx_description
1 polymer ?
#
loop_
_entity_poly.entity_id
_entity_poly.type
_entity_poly.pdbx_seq_one_letter_code
_entity_poly.pdbx_strand_id
1 'polypeptide(L)'
;FISQVTVLKYFSHYMEENLMDGGDLPSVTDIRRPRLYLLQWLKSDKALMMLFNDGTFQVNFYHDHTKIIICNQSEEYLLTYINEDRISTTFRLTTLLMSGCSLELKNRMEYALNMLLQRCN
;
A
#
# COMPACT_ATOMS: atom_id res chain seq x y z
N PHE A 1 -6.77 -25.71 12.37
CA PHE A 1 -7.48 -25.53 11.09
C PHE A 1 -8.84 -24.85 11.25
N ILE A 2 -9.81 -25.43 11.98
CA ILE A 2 -11.15 -24.80 12.18
C ILE A 2 -11.05 -23.44 12.88
N SER A 3 -10.17 -23.30 13.87
CA SER A 3 -9.93 -22.03 14.58
C SER A 3 -9.41 -20.92 13.66
N GLN A 4 -8.43 -21.21 12.81
CA GLN A 4 -7.85 -20.23 11.87
C GLN A 4 -8.88 -19.77 10.82
N VAL A 5 -9.70 -20.67 10.31
CA VAL A 5 -10.79 -20.33 9.38
C VAL A 5 -11.84 -19.44 10.07
N THR A 6 -12.13 -19.70 11.34
CA THR A 6 -13.08 -18.88 12.11
C THR A 6 -12.53 -17.46 12.33
N VAL A 7 -11.26 -17.32 12.66
CA VAL A 7 -10.58 -16.03 12.76
C VAL A 7 -10.59 -15.28 11.42
N LEU A 8 -10.34 -15.96 10.30
CA LEU A 8 -10.42 -15.36 8.97
C LEU A 8 -11.83 -14.83 8.66
N LYS A 9 -12.88 -15.61 8.97
CA LYS A 9 -14.27 -15.17 8.80
C LYS A 9 -14.59 -13.96 9.65
N TYR A 10 -14.10 -13.95 10.90
CA TYR A 10 -14.26 -12.80 11.78
C TYR A 10 -13.64 -11.53 11.19
N PHE A 11 -12.39 -11.60 10.71
CA PHE A 11 -11.75 -10.46 10.04
C PHE A 11 -12.52 -10.02 8.80
N SER A 12 -13.00 -10.97 7.97
CA SER A 12 -13.80 -10.67 6.78
C SER A 12 -15.05 -9.88 7.12
N HIS A 13 -15.85 -10.34 8.09
CA HIS A 13 -17.08 -9.65 8.49
C HIS A 13 -16.81 -8.30 9.13
N TYR A 14 -15.79 -8.21 10.00
CA TYR A 14 -15.44 -6.95 10.62
C TYR A 14 -15.05 -5.89 9.56
N MET A 15 -14.23 -6.26 8.57
CA MET A 15 -13.80 -5.36 7.50
C MET A 15 -15.00 -4.91 6.64
N GLU A 16 -15.91 -5.82 6.31
CA GLU A 16 -17.10 -5.55 5.48
C GLU A 16 -18.08 -4.59 6.18
N GLU A 17 -18.30 -4.75 7.48
CA GLU A 17 -19.31 -3.98 8.22
C GLU A 17 -18.79 -2.63 8.75
N ASN A 18 -17.49 -2.52 9.03
CA ASN A 18 -16.96 -1.41 9.84
C ASN A 18 -15.94 -0.54 9.10
N LEU A 19 -15.41 -0.99 7.96
CA LEU A 19 -14.37 -0.25 7.24
C LEU A 19 -14.88 0.20 5.87
N MET A 20 -14.35 1.34 5.42
CA MET A 20 -14.57 1.87 4.08
C MET A 20 -13.35 1.65 3.20
N ASP A 21 -13.55 1.68 1.88
CA ASP A 21 -12.45 1.58 0.93
C ASP A 21 -11.41 2.71 1.10
N GLY A 22 -10.15 2.34 0.92
CA GLY A 22 -9.00 3.21 1.19
C GLY A 22 -8.67 4.22 0.08
N GLY A 23 -9.29 4.11 -1.09
CA GLY A 23 -9.03 4.92 -2.28
C GLY A 23 -10.01 4.56 -3.40
N ASP A 24 -9.91 5.27 -4.53
CA ASP A 24 -10.82 5.15 -5.68
C ASP A 24 -10.32 4.23 -6.81
N LEU A 25 -9.26 3.45 -6.58
CA LEU A 25 -8.75 2.54 -7.61
C LEU A 25 -9.79 1.46 -7.96
N PRO A 26 -9.99 1.17 -9.26
CA PRO A 26 -10.92 0.13 -9.68
C PRO A 26 -10.43 -1.25 -9.22
N SER A 27 -11.38 -2.09 -8.80
CA SER A 27 -11.11 -3.50 -8.50
C SER A 27 -10.78 -4.26 -9.78
N VAL A 28 -9.51 -4.60 -9.97
CA VAL A 28 -9.06 -5.45 -11.09
C VAL A 28 -8.84 -6.86 -10.58
N THR A 29 -9.81 -7.74 -10.79
CA THR A 29 -9.65 -9.17 -10.56
C THR A 29 -9.08 -9.83 -11.81
N ASP A 30 -7.75 -9.91 -11.89
CA ASP A 30 -7.11 -10.80 -12.87
C ASP A 30 -6.95 -12.20 -12.27
N ILE A 31 -7.85 -13.11 -12.65
CA ILE A 31 -7.92 -14.49 -12.17
C ILE A 31 -6.62 -15.27 -12.50
N ARG A 32 -5.80 -14.78 -13.45
CA ARG A 32 -4.55 -15.42 -13.86
C ARG A 32 -3.35 -15.04 -13.00
N ARG A 33 -3.44 -13.98 -12.19
CA ARG A 33 -2.34 -13.58 -11.32
C ARG A 33 -2.29 -14.48 -10.08
N PRO A 34 -1.10 -14.87 -9.61
CA PRO A 34 -0.95 -15.54 -8.33
C PRO A 34 -1.64 -14.73 -7.22
N ARG A 35 -2.29 -15.42 -6.28
CA ARG A 35 -2.93 -14.75 -5.15
C ARG A 35 -1.89 -14.03 -4.31
N LEU A 36 -2.15 -12.77 -4.00
CA LEU A 36 -1.33 -11.96 -3.11
C LEU A 36 -1.49 -12.40 -1.67
N TYR A 37 -0.38 -12.39 -0.93
CA TYR A 37 -0.38 -12.54 0.52
C TYR A 37 0.64 -11.59 1.15
N LEU A 38 0.35 -11.18 2.37
CA LEU A 38 1.19 -10.26 3.14
C LEU A 38 2.43 -11.02 3.64
N LEU A 39 3.62 -10.61 3.19
CA LEU A 39 4.87 -11.14 3.72
C LEU A 39 5.14 -10.55 5.09
N GLN A 40 5.02 -9.22 5.20
CA GLN A 40 5.42 -8.48 6.38
C GLN A 40 4.61 -7.19 6.51
N TRP A 41 4.48 -6.73 7.76
CA TRP A 41 3.93 -5.42 8.07
C TRP A 41 4.69 -4.79 9.23
N LEU A 42 4.86 -3.47 9.22
CA LEU A 42 5.49 -2.71 10.30
C LEU A 42 4.58 -1.55 10.69
N LYS A 43 4.36 -1.37 11.98
CA LYS A 43 3.58 -0.27 12.53
C LYS A 43 4.49 0.72 13.22
N SER A 44 4.35 2.00 12.90
CA SER A 44 4.93 3.10 13.68
C SER A 44 3.83 3.89 14.39
N ASP A 45 4.20 5.01 15.01
CA ASP A 45 3.28 6.03 15.52
C ASP A 45 2.55 6.79 14.40
N LYS A 46 3.11 6.82 13.18
CA LYS A 46 2.58 7.64 12.05
C LYS A 46 1.96 6.83 10.92
N ALA A 47 2.40 5.59 10.69
CA ALA A 47 1.96 4.82 9.53
C ALA A 47 2.01 3.30 9.74
N LEU A 48 1.26 2.59 8.89
CA LEU A 48 1.32 1.15 8.69
C LEU A 48 2.01 0.88 7.35
N MET A 49 3.14 0.18 7.36
CA MET A 49 3.80 -0.35 6.18
C MET A 49 3.43 -1.82 5.97
N MET A 50 3.20 -2.22 4.72
CA MET A 50 2.86 -3.57 4.29
C MET A 50 3.69 -3.94 3.06
N LEU A 51 4.22 -5.16 3.04
CA LEU A 51 4.97 -5.74 1.92
C LEU A 51 4.35 -7.08 1.52
N PHE A 52 4.06 -7.24 0.24
CA PHE A 52 3.42 -8.42 -0.34
C PHE A 52 4.40 -9.29 -1.12
N ASN A 53 4.01 -10.53 -1.39
CA ASN A 53 4.87 -11.55 -1.99
C ASN A 53 5.28 -11.29 -3.44
N ASP A 54 4.57 -10.42 -4.15
CA ASP A 54 4.89 -9.97 -5.50
C ASP A 54 5.80 -8.73 -5.52
N GLY A 55 6.20 -8.23 -4.35
CA GLY A 55 6.96 -7.00 -4.20
C GLY A 55 6.10 -5.73 -4.12
N THR A 56 4.76 -5.85 -4.15
CA THR A 56 3.88 -4.70 -3.88
C THR A 56 4.15 -4.17 -2.47
N PHE A 57 4.40 -2.88 -2.37
CA PHE A 57 4.76 -2.18 -1.14
C PHE A 57 3.76 -1.05 -0.89
N GLN A 58 3.21 -1.00 0.32
CA GLN A 58 2.18 -0.02 0.67
C GLN A 58 2.46 0.62 2.04
N VAL A 59 2.26 1.93 2.14
CA VAL A 59 2.32 2.68 3.40
C VAL A 59 1.05 3.51 3.56
N ASN A 60 0.36 3.33 4.69
CA ASN A 60 -0.86 4.05 5.06
C ASN A 60 -0.59 4.98 6.23
N PHE A 61 -0.75 6.29 6.04
CA PHE A 61 -0.55 7.30 7.08
C PHE A 61 -1.84 7.51 7.89
N TYR A 62 -1.72 7.64 9.21
CA TYR A 62 -2.90 7.65 10.10
C TYR A 62 -3.60 9.00 10.18
N HIS A 63 -2.83 10.09 10.22
CA HIS A 63 -3.35 11.41 10.54
C HIS A 63 -4.23 11.98 9.42
N ASP A 64 -3.79 11.79 8.17
CA ASP A 64 -4.39 12.41 6.98
C ASP A 64 -4.98 11.38 6.01
N HIS A 65 -4.91 10.10 6.37
CA HIS A 65 -5.38 8.97 5.57
C HIS A 65 -4.73 8.83 4.18
N THR A 66 -3.62 9.53 3.92
CA THR A 66 -2.87 9.42 2.67
C THR A 66 -2.16 8.07 2.57
N LYS A 67 -1.87 7.64 1.33
CA LYS A 67 -1.23 6.33 1.08
C LYS A 67 -0.22 6.42 -0.05
N ILE A 68 0.86 5.66 0.06
CA ILE A 68 1.78 5.36 -1.05
C ILE A 68 1.68 3.87 -1.34
N ILE A 69 1.54 3.52 -2.62
CA ILE A 69 1.61 2.15 -3.11
C ILE A 69 2.66 2.11 -4.21
N ILE A 70 3.63 1.21 -4.11
CA ILE A 70 4.62 0.92 -5.16
C ILE A 70 4.39 -0.51 -5.62
N CYS A 71 4.30 -0.70 -6.94
CA CYS A 71 4.19 -2.01 -7.55
C CYS A 71 5.01 -2.08 -8.83
N ASN A 72 5.28 -3.29 -9.31
CA ASN A 72 5.85 -3.54 -10.62
C ASN A 72 4.74 -4.06 -11.54
N GLN A 73 4.54 -3.38 -12.67
CA GLN A 73 3.60 -3.79 -13.71
C GLN A 73 4.28 -3.70 -15.06
N SER A 74 4.30 -4.82 -15.80
CA SER A 74 4.87 -4.89 -17.15
C SER A 74 6.33 -4.41 -17.20
N GLU A 75 7.15 -4.83 -16.23
CA GLU A 75 8.57 -4.46 -16.08
C GLU A 75 8.82 -2.98 -15.74
N GLU A 76 7.79 -2.25 -15.32
CA GLU A 76 7.89 -0.86 -14.87
C GLU A 76 7.45 -0.70 -13.43
N TYR A 77 8.20 0.10 -12.66
CA TYR A 77 7.80 0.50 -11.32
C TYR A 77 6.83 1.69 -11.37
N LEU A 78 5.68 1.49 -10.74
CA LEU A 78 4.64 2.51 -10.59
C LEU A 78 4.54 2.90 -9.12
N LEU A 79 4.32 4.19 -8.88
CA LEU A 79 3.96 4.74 -7.58
C LEU A 79 2.57 5.34 -7.68
N THR A 80 1.64 4.85 -6.86
CA THR A 80 0.32 5.44 -6.68
C THR A 80 0.27 6.17 -5.35
N TYR A 81 -0.09 7.46 -5.41
CA TYR A 81 -0.37 8.27 -4.24
C TYR A 81 -1.88 8.45 -4.10
N ILE A 82 -2.41 8.14 -2.92
CA ILE A 82 -3.81 8.41 -2.56
C ILE A 82 -3.78 9.58 -1.58
N ASN A 83 -4.41 10.68 -1.96
CA ASN A 83 -4.44 11.91 -1.17
C ASN A 83 -5.51 11.86 -0.06
N GLU A 84 -5.66 12.98 0.67
CA GLU A 84 -6.64 13.11 1.78
C GLU A 84 -8.08 12.94 1.31
N ASP A 85 -8.38 13.35 0.08
CA ASP A 85 -9.68 13.20 -0.58
C ASP A 85 -9.92 11.79 -1.14
N ARG A 86 -8.99 10.85 -0.91
CA ARG A 86 -9.03 9.46 -1.41
C ARG A 86 -8.91 9.33 -2.93
N ILE A 87 -8.45 10.38 -3.60
CA ILE A 87 -8.19 10.39 -5.04
C ILE A 87 -6.82 9.80 -5.31
N SER A 88 -6.77 8.79 -6.19
CA SER A 88 -5.53 8.15 -6.60
C SER A 88 -4.88 8.88 -7.78
N THR A 89 -3.56 9.04 -7.71
CA THR A 89 -2.73 9.46 -8.83
C THR A 89 -1.56 8.51 -8.99
N THR A 90 -1.42 7.91 -10.17
CA THR A 90 -0.36 6.95 -10.47
C THR A 90 0.70 7.56 -11.37
N PHE A 91 1.96 7.39 -10.98
CA PHE A 91 3.13 7.88 -11.68
C PHE A 91 4.06 6.71 -12.01
N ARG A 92 4.76 6.81 -13.14
CA ARG A 92 5.95 5.98 -13.35
C ARG A 92 7.06 6.51 -12.46
N LEU A 93 7.79 5.62 -11.80
CA LEU A 93 8.90 6.02 -10.94
C LEU A 93 10.01 6.74 -11.74
N THR A 94 10.18 6.38 -13.01
CA THR A 94 11.08 7.06 -13.96
C THR A 94 10.65 8.51 -14.22
N THR A 95 9.35 8.79 -14.32
CA THR A 95 8.85 10.16 -14.44
C THR A 95 9.12 10.98 -13.19
N LEU A 96 8.90 10.40 -12.00
CA LEU A 96 9.20 11.06 -10.73
C LEU A 96 10.71 11.36 -10.59
N LEU A 97 11.57 10.47 -11.07
CA LEU A 97 13.02 10.67 -11.08
C LEU A 97 13.43 11.87 -11.95
N MET A 98 12.81 12.05 -13.11
CA MET A 98 13.17 13.09 -14.07
C MET A 98 12.54 14.44 -13.77
N SER A 99 11.29 14.47 -13.29
CA SER A 99 10.50 15.68 -13.12
C SER A 99 10.33 16.12 -11.66
N GLY A 100 10.74 15.27 -10.71
CA GLY A 100 10.48 15.49 -9.30
C GLY A 100 9.00 15.30 -8.93
N CYS A 101 8.65 15.76 -7.73
CA CYS A 101 7.29 15.72 -7.20
C CYS A 101 7.07 16.83 -6.17
N SER A 102 5.84 16.93 -5.64
CA SER A 102 5.56 17.81 -4.52
C SER A 102 6.42 17.46 -3.31
N LEU A 103 6.76 18.46 -2.50
CA LEU A 103 7.48 18.26 -1.24
C LEU A 103 6.73 17.28 -0.33
N GLU A 104 5.41 17.34 -0.36
CA GLU A 104 4.52 16.46 0.38
C GLU A 104 4.72 14.98 0.03
N LEU A 105 4.72 14.65 -1.27
CA LEU A 105 4.91 13.29 -1.74
C LEU A 105 6.34 12.83 -1.45
N LYS A 106 7.32 13.69 -1.67
CA LYS A 106 8.74 13.42 -1.37
C LYS A 106 8.94 13.03 0.10
N ASN A 107 8.39 13.81 1.04
CA ASN A 107 8.51 13.53 2.48
C ASN A 107 7.89 12.17 2.84
N ARG A 108 6.76 11.81 2.21
CA ARG A 108 6.12 10.50 2.43
C ARG A 108 6.94 9.35 1.84
N MET A 109 7.56 9.54 0.68
CA MET A 109 8.48 8.56 0.09
C MET A 109 9.72 8.34 0.97
N GLU A 110 10.31 9.42 1.50
CA GLU A 110 11.44 9.33 2.43
C GLU A 110 11.05 8.59 3.71
N TYR A 111 9.87 8.88 4.28
CA TYR A 111 9.35 8.16 5.44
C TYR A 111 9.14 6.66 5.15
N ALA A 112 8.53 6.35 4.00
CA ALA A 112 8.29 4.99 3.57
C ALA A 112 9.59 4.19 3.38
N LEU A 113 10.62 4.80 2.79
CA LEU A 113 11.95 4.20 2.67
C LEU A 113 12.56 3.92 4.04
N ASN A 114 12.48 4.87 4.98
CA ASN A 114 12.99 4.67 6.34
C ASN A 114 12.29 3.50 7.05
N MET A 115 10.97 3.34 6.88
CA MET A 115 10.25 2.17 7.42
C MET A 115 10.74 0.86 6.81
N LEU A 116 11.07 0.85 5.52
CA LEU A 116 11.62 -0.34 4.85
C LEU A 116 13.03 -0.65 5.35
N LEU A 117 13.90 0.35 5.48
CA LEU A 117 15.27 0.17 5.94
C LEU A 117 15.38 -0.29 7.40
N GLN A 118 14.41 0.05 8.26
CA GLN A 118 14.32 -0.52 9.62
C GLN A 118 14.19 -2.05 9.62
N ARG A 119 13.89 -2.68 8.48
CA ARG A 119 13.83 -4.15 8.33
C ARG A 119 15.13 -4.78 7.84
N CYS A 120 16.04 -3.99 7.26
CA CYS A 120 17.31 -4.49 6.76
C CYS A 120 18.38 -4.60 7.86
N ASN A 121 18.09 -4.09 9.06
CA ASN A 121 18.90 -4.20 10.27
C ASN A 121 18.30 -5.21 11.24
#